data_AF-A0A3A4P5T4-F1
#
_entry.id   AF-A0A3A4P5T4-F1
#
_cell.length_a   1.000
_cell.length_b   1.000
_cell.length_c   1.000
_cell.angle_alpha   90.00
_cell.angle_beta   90.00
_cell.angle_gamma   90.00
#
_symmetry.space_group_name_H-M   'P 1'
#
loop_
_entity.id
_entity.type
_entity.pdbx_description
1 polymer ?
#
loop_
_entity_poly.entity_id
_entity_poly.type
_entity_poly.pdbx_seq_one_letter_code
_entity_poly.pdbx_strand_id
1 'polypeptide(L)'
;MTTDSASQWLEILRKEYLQDFIRGGGSAVKFIMPSKEIAPEDLIGRLKIASEEEGFQFASIDAAHTKIHMIDRLFNDIARQVDWDGLASNFLGRLIVNNGCRLQENSKKLKLNEIAALNGLEEKFLIIDIRKWLEKDIYRDYGMSQEFRIAMRKMCLAQLEEDQDPSFFRDLVKQWLQGQISRISLLKEALIFQKINRCNARHILFSLVHWLRRNERSGMVLVLDSFSTV
;
A
#
# COMPACT_ATOMS: atom_id res chain seq x y z
N MET A 1 -31.95 -14.20 -20.54
CA MET A 1 -30.60 -13.62 -20.37
C MET A 1 -29.81 -14.58 -19.50
N THR A 2 -28.95 -15.39 -20.11
CA THR A 2 -28.06 -16.32 -19.41
C THR A 2 -26.90 -15.51 -18.83
N THR A 3 -26.96 -15.21 -17.52
CA THR A 3 -25.82 -14.65 -16.81
C THR A 3 -24.70 -15.69 -16.85
N ASP A 4 -23.59 -15.34 -17.48
CA ASP A 4 -22.36 -16.13 -17.50
C ASP A 4 -21.96 -16.53 -16.06
N SER A 5 -21.55 -17.78 -15.86
CA SER A 5 -21.26 -18.35 -14.54
C SER A 5 -20.16 -17.59 -13.80
N ALA A 6 -19.18 -17.04 -14.52
CA ALA A 6 -18.16 -16.16 -13.94
C ALA A 6 -18.76 -14.86 -13.41
N SER A 7 -19.76 -14.30 -14.09
CA SER A 7 -20.44 -13.08 -13.66
C SER A 7 -21.22 -13.30 -12.36
N GLN A 8 -21.92 -14.44 -12.25
CA GLN A 8 -22.63 -14.80 -11.02
C GLN A 8 -21.64 -15.03 -9.86
N TRP A 9 -20.53 -15.71 -10.12
CA TRP A 9 -19.50 -15.94 -9.12
C TRP A 9 -18.86 -14.64 -8.62
N LEU A 10 -18.52 -13.71 -9.51
CA LEU A 10 -17.99 -12.39 -9.14
C LEU A 10 -18.98 -11.59 -8.29
N GLU A 11 -20.27 -11.66 -8.60
CA GLU A 11 -21.30 -10.96 -7.84
C GLU A 11 -21.44 -11.50 -6.42
N ILE A 12 -21.38 -12.83 -6.23
CA ILE A 12 -21.34 -13.47 -4.92
C ILE A 12 -20.08 -13.04 -4.17
N LEU A 13 -18.91 -13.07 -4.82
CA LEU A 13 -17.65 -12.67 -4.20
C LEU A 13 -17.69 -11.20 -3.76
N ARG A 14 -18.24 -10.31 -4.60
CA ARG A 14 -18.41 -8.91 -4.28
C ARG A 14 -19.30 -8.71 -3.05
N LYS A 15 -20.51 -9.27 -3.06
CA LYS A 15 -21.51 -9.07 -2.01
C LYS A 15 -21.14 -9.73 -0.69
N GLU A 16 -20.82 -11.02 -0.72
CA GLU A 16 -20.63 -11.80 0.50
C GLU A 16 -19.23 -11.63 1.09
N TYR A 17 -18.20 -11.43 0.26
CA TYR A 17 -16.81 -11.35 0.73
C TYR A 17 -16.29 -9.92 0.76
N LEU A 18 -16.31 -9.19 -0.36
CA LEU A 18 -15.69 -7.86 -0.41
C LEU A 18 -16.47 -6.82 0.40
N GLN A 19 -17.81 -6.83 0.30
CA GLN A 19 -18.66 -5.84 0.97
C GLN A 19 -18.94 -6.17 2.45
N ASP A 20 -18.95 -7.44 2.81
CA ASP A 20 -19.30 -7.90 4.17
C ASP A 20 -18.11 -8.57 4.87
N PHE A 21 -17.83 -9.86 4.61
CA PHE A 21 -16.94 -10.67 5.43
C PHE A 21 -15.50 -10.12 5.56
N ILE A 22 -14.84 -9.79 4.44
CA ILE A 22 -13.45 -9.29 4.44
C ILE A 22 -13.41 -7.83 4.91
N ARG A 23 -14.40 -7.01 4.53
CA ARG A 23 -14.49 -5.63 5.01
C ARG A 23 -14.60 -5.59 6.53
N GLY A 24 -15.36 -6.52 7.13
CA GLY A 24 -15.49 -6.74 8.58
C GLY A 24 -14.26 -7.32 9.28
N GLY A 25 -13.16 -7.58 8.56
CA GLY A 25 -11.89 -8.06 9.13
C GLY A 25 -11.63 -9.56 8.95
N GLY A 26 -12.52 -10.27 8.25
CA GLY A 26 -12.31 -11.66 7.86
C GLY A 26 -11.20 -11.82 6.82
N SER A 27 -10.79 -13.07 6.60
CA SER A 27 -9.87 -13.46 5.54
C SER A 27 -10.33 -14.78 4.94
N ALA A 28 -10.28 -14.90 3.62
CA ALA A 28 -10.72 -16.09 2.90
C ALA A 28 -9.75 -16.42 1.77
N VAL A 29 -9.58 -17.72 1.52
CA VAL A 29 -8.88 -18.24 0.34
C VAL A 29 -9.92 -18.91 -0.55
N LYS A 30 -9.91 -18.57 -1.84
CA LYS A 30 -10.82 -19.12 -2.85
C LYS A 30 -10.00 -19.71 -3.99
N PHE A 31 -10.46 -20.85 -4.49
CA PHE A 31 -9.90 -21.51 -5.66
C PHE A 31 -10.90 -21.39 -6.80
N ILE A 32 -10.40 -21.07 -7.98
CA ILE A 32 -11.22 -20.91 -9.19
C ILE A 32 -10.58 -21.78 -10.26
N MET A 33 -11.43 -22.52 -10.98
CA MET A 33 -11.03 -23.28 -12.15
C MET A 33 -11.90 -22.78 -13.31
N PRO A 34 -11.40 -21.82 -14.13
CA PRO A 34 -12.16 -21.31 -15.26
C PRO A 34 -12.53 -22.43 -16.23
N SER A 35 -13.72 -22.39 -16.80
CA SER A 35 -14.04 -23.23 -17.95
C SER A 35 -13.22 -22.77 -19.16
N LYS A 36 -13.05 -23.64 -20.17
CA LYS A 36 -12.28 -23.32 -21.40
C LYS A 36 -12.79 -22.07 -22.15
N GLU A 37 -14.01 -21.63 -21.85
CA GLU A 37 -14.69 -20.51 -22.50
C GLU A 37 -14.33 -19.15 -21.89
N ILE A 38 -13.79 -19.14 -20.66
CA ILE A 38 -13.43 -17.90 -19.94
C ILE A 38 -11.90 -17.81 -19.90
N ALA A 39 -11.37 -16.80 -20.60
CA ALA A 39 -9.97 -16.44 -20.49
C ALA A 39 -9.69 -16.01 -19.04
N PRO A 40 -8.73 -16.63 -18.34
CA PRO A 40 -8.48 -16.29 -16.96
C PRO A 40 -8.06 -14.84 -16.74
N GLU A 41 -7.39 -14.23 -17.71
CA GLU A 41 -7.00 -12.82 -17.69
C GLU A 41 -8.22 -11.89 -17.63
N ASP A 42 -9.31 -12.24 -18.31
CA ASP A 42 -10.57 -11.50 -18.25
C ASP A 42 -11.17 -11.57 -16.84
N LEU A 43 -11.19 -12.77 -16.24
CA LEU A 43 -11.70 -12.95 -14.89
C LEU A 43 -10.89 -12.16 -13.85
N ILE A 44 -9.56 -12.16 -13.97
CA ILE A 44 -8.65 -11.41 -13.10
C ILE A 44 -8.86 -9.90 -13.30
N GLY A 45 -9.03 -9.45 -14.54
CA GLY A 45 -9.33 -8.04 -14.86
C GLY A 45 -10.64 -7.58 -14.21
N ARG A 46 -11.69 -8.40 -14.32
CA ARG A 46 -13.00 -8.12 -13.70
C ARG A 46 -12.94 -8.15 -12.17
N LEU A 47 -12.19 -9.08 -11.59
CA LEU A 47 -11.97 -9.14 -10.15
C LEU A 47 -11.17 -7.92 -9.64
N LYS A 48 -10.17 -7.47 -10.41
CA LYS A 48 -9.42 -6.25 -10.10
C LYS A 48 -10.34 -5.04 -10.02
N ILE A 49 -11.18 -4.83 -11.04
CA ILE A 49 -12.14 -3.71 -11.07
C ILE A 49 -13.07 -3.78 -9.86
N ALA A 50 -13.70 -4.94 -9.61
CA ALA A 50 -14.60 -5.12 -8.47
C ALA A 50 -13.90 -4.88 -7.12
N SER A 51 -12.63 -5.28 -6.98
CA SER A 51 -11.84 -5.06 -5.77
C SER A 51 -11.53 -3.58 -5.55
N GLU A 52 -11.09 -2.89 -6.61
CA GLU A 52 -10.73 -1.47 -6.56
C GLU A 52 -11.95 -0.57 -6.30
N GLU A 53 -13.10 -0.88 -6.91
CA GLU A 53 -14.39 -0.20 -6.64
C GLU A 53 -14.80 -0.31 -5.16
N GLU A 54 -14.53 -1.45 -4.53
CA GLU A 54 -14.82 -1.69 -3.12
C GLU A 54 -13.70 -1.20 -2.17
N GLY A 55 -12.70 -0.50 -2.72
CA GLY A 55 -11.61 0.13 -1.99
C GLY A 55 -10.51 -0.82 -1.51
N PHE A 56 -10.38 -2.01 -2.10
CA PHE A 56 -9.28 -2.95 -1.80
C PHE A 56 -8.02 -2.62 -2.61
N GLN A 57 -6.85 -2.90 -2.03
CA GLN A 57 -5.62 -3.01 -2.82
C GLN A 57 -5.66 -4.35 -3.57
N PHE A 58 -5.53 -4.31 -4.89
CA PHE A 58 -5.41 -5.50 -5.70
C PHE A 58 -3.94 -5.81 -6.00
N ALA A 59 -3.56 -7.09 -6.01
CA ALA A 59 -2.30 -7.57 -6.54
C ALA A 59 -2.50 -8.93 -7.23
N SER A 60 -1.88 -9.12 -8.38
CA SER A 60 -1.84 -10.41 -9.09
C SER A 60 -0.40 -10.88 -9.21
N ILE A 61 -0.15 -12.16 -8.96
CA ILE A 61 1.18 -12.75 -9.00
C ILE A 61 1.13 -13.99 -9.88
N ASP A 62 2.02 -13.99 -10.87
CA ASP A 62 2.31 -15.14 -11.70
C ASP A 62 3.22 -16.12 -10.95
N ALA A 63 2.62 -17.17 -10.40
CA ALA A 63 3.25 -18.27 -9.72
C ALA A 63 4.13 -19.16 -10.62
N ALA A 64 4.05 -19.06 -11.95
CA ALA A 64 4.98 -19.75 -12.85
C ALA A 64 6.37 -19.11 -12.81
N HIS A 65 6.44 -17.79 -12.68
CA HIS A 65 7.70 -17.04 -12.64
C HIS A 65 8.12 -16.66 -11.21
N THR A 66 7.16 -16.43 -10.32
CA THR A 66 7.42 -16.09 -8.93
C THR A 66 7.54 -17.34 -8.08
N LYS A 67 8.64 -17.44 -7.32
CA LYS A 67 8.80 -18.47 -6.29
C LYS A 67 7.85 -18.18 -5.12
N ILE A 68 6.55 -18.43 -5.25
CA ILE A 68 5.52 -18.07 -4.26
C ILE A 68 5.72 -18.75 -2.89
N HIS A 69 6.45 -19.87 -2.84
CA HIS A 69 6.88 -20.50 -1.59
C HIS A 69 7.90 -19.66 -0.79
N MET A 70 8.47 -18.63 -1.41
CA MET A 70 9.40 -17.67 -0.83
C MET A 70 8.63 -16.40 -0.46
N ILE A 71 8.28 -16.26 0.82
CA ILE A 71 7.47 -15.14 1.30
C ILE A 71 8.07 -13.76 1.01
N ASP A 72 9.40 -13.64 0.97
CA ASP A 72 10.09 -12.41 0.58
C ASP A 72 9.87 -12.08 -0.90
N ARG A 73 9.86 -13.09 -1.78
CA ARG A 73 9.58 -12.88 -3.21
C ARG A 73 8.13 -12.52 -3.44
N LEU A 74 7.22 -13.24 -2.78
CA LEU A 74 5.79 -12.91 -2.77
C LEU A 74 5.57 -11.46 -2.36
N PHE A 75 6.14 -11.05 -1.22
CA PHE A 75 5.99 -9.67 -0.74
C PHE A 75 6.55 -8.64 -1.72
N ASN A 76 7.76 -8.85 -2.25
CA ASN A 76 8.38 -7.91 -3.16
C ASN A 76 7.56 -7.73 -4.45
N ASP A 77 6.90 -8.79 -4.93
CA ASP A 77 6.05 -8.74 -6.12
C ASP A 77 4.72 -8.01 -5.85
N ILE A 78 4.14 -8.19 -4.65
CA ILE A 78 3.02 -7.37 -4.17
C ILE A 78 3.44 -5.90 -4.09
N ALA A 79 4.60 -5.63 -3.49
CA ALA A 79 5.11 -4.28 -3.24
C ALA A 79 5.37 -3.49 -4.53
N ARG A 80 5.59 -4.14 -5.68
CA ARG A 80 5.71 -3.45 -6.97
C ARG A 80 4.38 -2.93 -7.52
N GLN A 81 3.26 -3.48 -7.03
CA GLN A 81 1.90 -3.14 -7.49
C GLN A 81 1.20 -2.13 -6.56
N VAL A 82 1.84 -1.75 -5.46
CA VAL A 82 1.30 -0.80 -4.49
C VAL A 82 1.72 0.62 -4.86
N ASP A 83 0.75 1.54 -4.90
CA ASP A 83 0.99 2.97 -5.03
C ASP A 83 1.45 3.57 -3.69
N TRP A 84 2.74 3.42 -3.38
CA TRP A 84 3.32 3.89 -2.13
C TRP A 84 3.25 5.40 -1.94
N ASP A 85 3.39 6.17 -3.03
CA ASP A 85 3.34 7.64 -2.96
C ASP A 85 1.90 8.11 -2.71
N GLY A 86 0.94 7.56 -3.44
CA GLY A 86 -0.48 7.86 -3.22
C GLY A 86 -0.92 7.51 -1.80
N LEU A 87 -0.51 6.35 -1.28
CA LEU A 87 -0.80 5.98 0.13
C LEU A 87 -0.14 6.95 1.11
N ALA A 88 1.14 7.31 0.92
CA ALA A 88 1.83 8.23 1.82
C ALA A 88 1.22 9.65 1.78
N SER A 89 0.88 10.14 0.59
CA SER A 89 0.26 11.45 0.38
C SER A 89 -1.15 11.51 0.99
N ASN A 90 -1.98 10.49 0.74
CA ASN A 90 -3.33 10.41 1.30
C ASN A 90 -3.30 10.28 2.84
N PHE A 91 -2.35 9.50 3.39
CA PHE A 91 -2.16 9.43 4.83
C PHE A 91 -1.80 10.79 5.42
N LEU A 92 -0.79 11.45 4.85
CA LEU A 92 -0.30 12.73 5.34
C LEU A 92 -1.37 13.83 5.23
N GLY A 93 -2.09 13.88 4.10
CA GLY A 93 -3.16 14.85 3.90
C GLY A 93 -4.24 14.73 4.98
N ARG A 94 -4.72 13.50 5.23
CA ARG A 94 -5.70 13.25 6.29
C ARG A 94 -5.14 13.52 7.68
N LEU A 95 -3.87 13.20 7.94
CA LEU A 95 -3.22 13.52 9.21
C LEU A 95 -3.24 15.02 9.49
N ILE A 96 -2.92 15.85 8.48
CA ILE A 96 -2.92 17.31 8.59
C ILE A 96 -4.35 17.82 8.85
N VAL A 97 -5.34 17.33 8.11
CA VAL A 97 -6.76 17.70 8.30
C VAL A 97 -7.29 17.30 9.67
N ASN A 98 -7.00 16.08 10.12
CA ASN A 98 -7.44 15.57 11.43
C ASN A 98 -6.83 16.32 12.61
N ASN A 99 -5.68 16.99 12.42
CA ASN A 99 -5.06 17.85 13.42
C ASN A 99 -5.47 19.33 13.28
N GLY A 100 -6.53 19.62 12.51
CA GLY A 100 -7.18 20.94 12.45
C GLY A 100 -6.63 21.89 11.39
N CYS A 101 -5.69 21.44 10.55
CA CYS A 101 -5.17 22.25 9.45
C CYS A 101 -6.01 22.08 8.18
N ARG A 102 -6.17 23.16 7.42
CA ARG A 102 -6.80 23.16 6.10
C ARG A 102 -5.78 22.83 5.03
N LEU A 103 -6.22 22.07 4.04
CA LEU A 103 -5.49 21.82 2.80
C LEU A 103 -6.19 22.54 1.65
N GLN A 104 -5.41 22.95 0.64
CA GLN A 104 -5.97 23.47 -0.59
C GLN A 104 -6.74 22.36 -1.32
N GLU A 105 -8.01 22.64 -1.62
CA GLU A 105 -8.81 21.76 -2.47
C GLU A 105 -8.15 21.66 -3.85
N ASN A 106 -7.93 20.43 -4.34
CA ASN A 106 -7.32 20.11 -5.65
C ASN A 106 -5.80 20.25 -5.79
N SER A 107 -5.04 20.52 -4.72
CA SER A 107 -3.59 20.42 -4.85
C SER A 107 -3.15 18.95 -4.95
N LYS A 108 -2.56 18.58 -6.09
CA LYS A 108 -2.00 17.23 -6.31
C LYS A 108 -0.76 16.96 -5.44
N LYS A 109 -0.16 17.99 -4.85
CA LYS A 109 1.07 17.90 -4.09
C LYS A 109 0.97 18.66 -2.78
N LEU A 110 1.58 18.11 -1.73
CA LEU A 110 1.59 18.74 -0.41
C LEU A 110 2.81 19.65 -0.32
N LYS A 111 2.60 20.97 -0.47
CA LYS A 111 3.68 21.94 -0.27
C LYS A 111 3.58 22.55 1.13
N LEU A 112 4.67 22.49 1.88
CA LEU A 112 4.69 22.94 3.26
C LEU A 112 4.36 24.44 3.38
N ASN A 113 4.89 25.26 2.47
CA ASN A 113 4.67 26.70 2.40
C ASN A 113 3.19 27.06 2.16
N GLU A 114 2.52 26.39 1.23
CA GLU A 114 1.10 26.60 0.93
C GLU A 114 0.24 26.20 2.13
N ILE A 115 0.53 25.06 2.77
CA ILE A 115 -0.21 24.60 3.95
C ILE A 115 0.00 25.57 5.12
N ALA A 116 1.23 26.05 5.35
CA ALA A 116 1.54 27.00 6.40
C ALA A 116 0.78 28.32 6.19
N ALA A 117 0.84 28.88 4.97
CA ALA A 117 0.17 30.13 4.61
C ALA A 117 -1.36 30.06 4.77
N LEU A 118 -1.99 28.95 4.35
CA LEU A 118 -3.45 28.75 4.48
C LEU A 118 -3.93 28.69 5.94
N ASN A 119 -3.06 28.24 6.85
CA ASN A 119 -3.40 28.04 8.25
C ASN A 119 -2.88 29.17 9.16
N GLY A 120 -2.23 30.19 8.59
CA GLY A 120 -1.60 31.27 9.36
C GLY A 120 -0.47 30.78 10.27
N LEU A 121 0.22 29.71 9.88
CA LEU A 121 1.33 29.12 10.61
C LEU A 121 2.66 29.45 9.93
N GLU A 122 3.75 29.39 10.69
CA GLU A 122 5.09 29.37 10.10
C GLU A 122 5.51 27.95 9.70
N GLU A 123 6.16 27.81 8.56
CA GLU A 123 6.62 26.52 8.02
C GLU A 123 7.45 25.72 9.02
N LYS A 124 8.32 26.39 9.77
CA LYS A 124 9.21 25.77 10.78
C LYS A 124 8.42 25.13 11.93
N PHE A 125 7.33 25.74 12.37
CA PHE A 125 6.49 25.15 13.42
C PHE A 125 5.63 24.03 12.85
N LEU A 126 5.08 24.22 11.65
CA LEU A 126 4.26 23.22 10.98
C LEU A 126 5.02 21.90 10.75
N ILE A 127 6.27 21.96 10.26
CA ILE A 127 7.06 20.73 10.05
C ILE A 127 7.38 20.00 11.36
N ILE A 128 7.59 20.74 12.46
CA ILE A 128 7.80 20.16 13.79
C ILE A 128 6.53 19.43 14.24
N ASP A 129 5.36 20.04 14.06
CA ASP A 129 4.09 19.45 14.46
C ASP A 129 3.71 18.24 13.59
N ILE A 130 3.91 18.31 12.27
CA ILE A 130 3.76 17.16 11.37
C ILE A 130 4.65 15.99 11.83
N ARG A 131 5.92 16.26 12.18
CA ARG A 131 6.83 15.22 12.68
C ARG A 131 6.32 14.59 13.98
N LYS A 132 5.74 15.37 14.90
CA LYS A 132 5.13 14.86 16.14
C LYS A 132 3.87 14.03 15.85
N TRP A 133 3.02 14.48 14.94
CA TRP A 133 1.81 13.75 14.56
C TRP A 133 2.16 12.42 13.91
N LEU A 134 3.12 12.39 12.98
CA LEU A 134 3.61 11.15 12.37
C LEU A 134 4.25 10.22 13.40
N GLU A 135 4.95 10.75 14.41
CA GLU A 135 5.48 9.93 15.50
C GLU A 135 4.34 9.29 16.31
N LYS A 136 3.31 10.06 16.66
CA LYS A 136 2.15 9.56 17.39
C LYS A 136 1.39 8.49 16.60
N ASP A 137 1.14 8.73 15.31
CA ASP A 137 0.19 7.94 14.52
C ASP A 137 0.81 6.80 13.72
N ILE A 138 2.13 6.86 13.44
CA ILE A 138 2.86 5.78 12.75
C ILE A 138 3.88 5.15 13.69
N TYR A 139 4.74 5.95 14.32
CA TYR A 139 5.86 5.38 15.09
C TYR A 139 5.40 4.64 16.34
N ARG A 140 4.22 4.94 16.90
CA ARG A 140 3.65 4.19 18.04
C ARG A 140 2.62 3.13 17.64
N ASP A 141 2.45 2.89 16.34
CA ASP A 141 1.53 1.86 15.85
C ASP A 141 2.22 0.48 15.83
N TYR A 142 2.17 -0.21 16.98
CA TYR A 142 2.79 -1.52 17.17
C TYR A 142 2.12 -2.66 16.37
N GLY A 143 1.05 -2.37 15.62
CA GLY A 143 0.51 -3.29 14.61
C GLY A 143 1.45 -3.48 13.41
N MET A 144 2.46 -2.60 13.26
CA MET A 144 3.46 -2.66 12.19
C MET A 144 4.88 -2.93 12.74
N SER A 145 5.71 -3.60 11.93
CA SER A 145 7.13 -3.77 12.21
C SER A 145 7.82 -2.41 12.36
N GLN A 146 8.91 -2.37 13.14
CA GLN A 146 9.64 -1.12 13.38
C GLN A 146 10.20 -0.53 12.08
N GLU A 147 10.80 -1.35 11.23
CA GLU A 147 11.38 -0.96 9.95
C GLU A 147 10.30 -0.41 9.01
N PHE A 148 9.11 -1.03 9.01
CA PHE A 148 7.99 -0.58 8.21
C PHE A 148 7.47 0.77 8.67
N ARG A 149 7.29 0.98 9.99
CA ARG A 149 6.88 2.28 10.56
C ARG A 149 7.85 3.40 10.18
N ILE A 150 9.14 3.12 10.30
CA ILE A 150 10.21 4.04 9.94
C ILE A 150 10.13 4.40 8.45
N ALA A 151 10.01 3.39 7.58
CA ALA A 151 9.87 3.55 6.15
C ALA A 151 8.65 4.42 5.80
N MET A 152 7.47 4.12 6.36
CA MET A 152 6.25 4.88 6.08
C MET A 152 6.31 6.32 6.59
N ARG A 153 6.88 6.55 7.78
CA ARG A 153 7.10 7.92 8.30
C ARG A 153 7.95 8.74 7.36
N LYS A 154 9.05 8.17 6.86
CA LYS A 154 9.94 8.86 5.93
C LYS A 154 9.29 9.07 4.55
N MET A 155 8.54 8.07 4.06
CA MET A 155 7.75 8.20 2.83
C MET A 155 6.73 9.34 2.91
N CYS A 156 6.06 9.50 4.07
CA CYS A 156 5.15 10.61 4.31
C CYS A 156 5.89 11.95 4.31
N LEU A 157 6.99 12.06 5.07
CA LEU A 157 7.79 13.30 5.09
C LEU A 157 8.31 13.68 3.70
N ALA A 158 8.67 12.69 2.86
CA ALA A 158 9.11 12.92 1.49
C ALA A 158 8.00 13.39 0.53
N GLN A 159 6.72 13.41 0.98
CA GLN A 159 5.63 14.02 0.21
C GLN A 159 5.58 15.54 0.36
N LEU A 160 6.22 16.09 1.40
CA LEU A 160 6.35 17.53 1.57
C LEU A 160 7.44 18.02 0.62
N GLU A 161 7.09 18.89 -0.33
CA GLU A 161 8.10 19.53 -1.18
C GLU A 161 8.95 20.48 -0.32
N GLU A 162 10.24 20.13 -0.16
CA GLU A 162 11.32 21.03 0.22
C GLU A 162 12.34 21.05 -0.95
N ASP A 163 12.93 22.21 -1.24
CA ASP A 163 13.77 22.49 -2.42
C ASP A 163 15.05 21.62 -2.55
N GLN A 164 15.33 20.68 -1.64
CA GLN A 164 16.52 19.82 -1.70
C GLN A 164 16.24 18.35 -1.36
N ASP A 165 16.36 17.51 -2.40
CA ASP A 165 16.50 16.04 -2.41
C ASP A 165 15.53 15.13 -1.59
N PRO A 166 14.21 15.38 -1.50
CA PRO A 166 13.28 14.43 -0.87
C PRO A 166 13.06 13.16 -1.71
N SER A 167 13.37 13.22 -3.02
CA SER A 167 13.15 12.11 -3.97
C SER A 167 14.06 10.93 -3.73
N PHE A 168 15.33 11.15 -3.40
CA PHE A 168 16.31 10.08 -3.26
C PHE A 168 15.89 9.05 -2.21
N PHE A 169 15.52 9.53 -1.02
CA PHE A 169 15.15 8.65 0.09
C PHE A 169 13.86 7.88 -0.19
N ARG A 170 12.86 8.54 -0.78
CA ARG A 170 11.60 7.92 -1.21
C ARG A 170 11.86 6.74 -2.15
N ASP A 171 12.76 6.93 -3.11
CA ASP A 171 13.10 5.90 -4.08
C ASP A 171 13.90 4.75 -3.44
N LEU A 172 14.76 5.03 -2.45
CA LEU A 172 15.44 3.98 -1.68
C LEU A 172 14.47 3.11 -0.87
N VAL A 173 13.46 3.72 -0.23
CA VAL A 173 12.45 2.95 0.51
C VAL A 173 11.64 2.06 -0.44
N LYS A 174 11.23 2.58 -1.60
CA LYS A 174 10.55 1.76 -2.62
C LYS A 174 11.44 0.62 -3.11
N GLN A 175 12.70 0.88 -3.42
CA GLN A 175 13.65 -0.18 -3.79
C GLN A 175 13.79 -1.23 -2.70
N TRP A 176 13.79 -0.84 -1.42
CA TRP A 176 13.83 -1.79 -0.31
C TRP A 176 12.55 -2.63 -0.21
N LEU A 177 11.37 -2.01 -0.29
CA LEU A 177 10.07 -2.69 -0.31
C LEU A 177 9.95 -3.66 -1.50
N GLN A 178 10.50 -3.30 -2.65
CA GLN A 178 10.45 -4.09 -3.89
C GLN A 178 11.58 -5.13 -3.98
N GLY A 179 12.45 -5.22 -2.96
CA GLY A 179 13.59 -6.15 -2.92
C GLY A 179 14.71 -5.82 -3.91
N GLN A 180 14.75 -4.59 -4.43
CA GLN A 180 15.69 -4.11 -5.45
C GLN A 180 16.86 -3.30 -4.86
N ILE A 181 16.85 -3.02 -3.55
CA ILE A 181 17.91 -2.21 -2.93
C ILE A 181 19.29 -2.85 -3.11
N SER A 182 20.19 -2.10 -3.73
CA SER A 182 21.57 -2.53 -4.02
C SER A 182 22.35 -2.73 -2.72
N ARG A 183 22.44 -1.67 -1.89
CA ARG A 183 23.17 -1.65 -0.62
C ARG A 183 22.26 -1.20 0.53
N ILE A 184 22.10 -2.07 1.54
CA ILE A 184 21.30 -1.74 2.73
C ILE A 184 21.91 -0.58 3.53
N SER A 185 23.21 -0.33 3.38
CA SER A 185 23.89 0.80 4.02
C SER A 185 23.29 2.16 3.66
N LEU A 186 22.64 2.29 2.50
CA LEU A 186 21.97 3.51 2.06
C LEU A 186 20.75 3.86 2.91
N LEU A 187 20.19 2.89 3.64
CA LEU A 187 19.07 3.10 4.56
C LEU A 187 19.49 3.14 6.03
N LYS A 188 20.80 3.19 6.34
CA LYS A 188 21.24 3.31 7.74
C LYS A 188 20.80 4.61 8.38
N GLU A 189 20.76 5.70 7.62
CA GLU A 189 20.23 7.00 8.07
C GLU A 189 18.71 6.95 8.32
N ALA A 190 18.03 5.97 7.73
CA ALA A 190 16.65 5.65 8.06
C ALA A 190 16.51 4.92 9.39
N LEU A 191 17.58 4.30 9.90
CA LEU A 191 17.54 3.24 10.92
C LEU A 191 16.92 1.92 10.40
N ILE A 192 17.02 1.65 9.09
CA ILE A 192 16.64 0.35 8.51
C ILE A 192 17.93 -0.41 8.19
N PHE A 193 18.18 -1.48 8.93
CA PHE A 193 19.45 -2.21 8.89
C PHE A 193 19.39 -3.55 8.16
N GLN A 194 18.19 -4.02 7.80
CA GLN A 194 17.98 -5.34 7.22
C GLN A 194 17.21 -5.25 5.90
N LYS A 195 17.61 -6.06 4.91
CA LYS A 195 16.78 -6.31 3.73
C LYS A 195 15.55 -7.14 4.13
N ILE A 196 14.51 -7.05 3.32
CA ILE A 196 13.36 -7.96 3.43
C ILE A 196 13.81 -9.36 2.99
N ASN A 197 13.60 -10.33 3.87
CA ASN A 197 14.02 -11.72 3.72
C ASN A 197 12.95 -12.66 4.28
N ARG A 198 13.17 -13.97 4.18
CA ARG A 198 12.19 -15.00 4.60
C ARG A 198 11.76 -14.88 6.06
N CYS A 199 12.60 -14.33 6.94
CA CYS A 199 12.33 -14.24 8.38
C CYS A 199 11.43 -13.05 8.72
N ASN A 200 11.55 -11.92 8.00
CA ASN A 200 10.79 -10.70 8.31
C ASN A 200 9.66 -10.39 7.32
N ALA A 201 9.68 -10.93 6.10
CA ALA A 201 8.73 -10.58 5.04
C ALA A 201 7.27 -10.79 5.43
N ARG A 202 6.97 -11.82 6.25
CA ARG A 202 5.62 -12.04 6.77
C ARG A 202 5.15 -10.87 7.65
N HIS A 203 6.01 -10.39 8.55
CA HIS A 203 5.71 -9.24 9.40
C HIS A 203 5.55 -7.97 8.58
N ILE A 204 6.36 -7.79 7.53
CA ILE A 204 6.23 -6.67 6.61
C ILE A 204 4.91 -6.75 5.82
N LEU A 205 4.51 -7.93 5.35
CA LEU A 205 3.23 -8.12 4.68
C LEU A 205 2.04 -7.77 5.59
N PHE A 206 2.05 -8.21 6.85
CA PHE A 206 1.04 -7.81 7.82
C PHE A 206 1.06 -6.30 8.06
N SER A 207 2.24 -5.70 8.12
CA SER A 207 2.38 -4.24 8.26
C SER A 207 1.79 -3.49 7.06
N LEU A 208 1.97 -4.01 5.84
CA LEU A 208 1.34 -3.47 4.64
C LEU A 208 -0.19 -3.56 4.72
N VAL A 209 -0.76 -4.72 5.07
CA VAL A 209 -2.22 -4.84 5.19
C VAL A 209 -2.78 -3.91 6.27
N HIS A 210 -2.09 -3.77 7.40
CA HIS A 210 -2.45 -2.80 8.44
C HIS A 210 -2.36 -1.36 7.93
N TRP A 211 -1.30 -1.01 7.21
CA TRP A 211 -1.11 0.30 6.60
C TRP A 211 -2.18 0.65 5.57
N LEU A 212 -2.65 -0.33 4.79
CA LEU A 212 -3.77 -0.17 3.88
C LEU A 212 -5.04 0.21 4.65
N ARG A 213 -5.33 -0.45 5.80
CA ARG A 213 -6.46 -0.08 6.66
C ARG A 213 -6.31 1.34 7.24
N ARG A 214 -5.10 1.72 7.67
CA ARG A 214 -4.80 3.10 8.08
C ARG A 214 -5.02 4.11 6.95
N ASN A 215 -4.98 3.65 5.70
CA ASN A 215 -5.29 4.40 4.48
C ASN A 215 -6.72 4.24 3.96
N GLU A 216 -7.68 3.88 4.83
CA GLU A 216 -9.11 3.71 4.49
C GLU A 216 -9.35 2.71 3.36
N ARG A 217 -8.38 1.84 3.06
CA ARG A 217 -8.60 0.70 2.18
C ARG A 217 -9.40 -0.36 2.93
N SER A 218 -10.21 -1.09 2.18
CA SER A 218 -11.02 -2.20 2.70
C SER A 218 -10.20 -3.48 2.92
N GLY A 219 -8.92 -3.47 2.58
CA GLY A 219 -8.01 -4.61 2.75
C GLY A 219 -7.19 -4.86 1.48
N MET A 220 -6.84 -6.12 1.24
CA MET A 220 -6.10 -6.56 0.06
C MET A 220 -6.78 -7.78 -0.57
N VAL A 221 -6.84 -7.80 -1.90
CA VAL A 221 -7.19 -8.97 -2.71
C VAL A 221 -5.92 -9.40 -3.43
N LEU A 222 -5.48 -10.63 -3.19
CA LEU A 222 -4.31 -11.24 -3.81
C LEU A 222 -4.74 -12.39 -4.70
N VAL A 223 -4.40 -12.30 -5.98
CA VAL A 223 -4.55 -13.39 -6.94
C VAL A 223 -3.20 -14.07 -7.13
N LEU A 224 -3.18 -15.39 -6.97
CA LEU A 224 -2.04 -16.23 -7.29
C LEU A 224 -2.46 -17.13 -8.43
N ASP A 225 -1.68 -17.09 -9.51
CA ASP A 225 -2.09 -17.72 -10.73
C ASP A 225 -0.89 -18.22 -11.52
N SER A 226 -1.02 -19.27 -12.32
CA SER A 226 0.09 -19.91 -13.04
C SER A 226 -0.18 -20.10 -14.53
N PHE A 227 -0.91 -19.19 -15.18
CA PHE A 227 -1.09 -19.28 -16.63
C PHE A 227 0.21 -18.93 -17.35
N SER A 228 0.85 -19.96 -17.88
CA SER A 228 1.89 -19.78 -18.88
C SER A 228 1.23 -19.29 -20.16
N THR A 229 1.45 -18.03 -20.55
CA THR A 229 1.38 -17.67 -21.97
C THR A 229 2.44 -18.48 -22.69
N VAL A 230 2.02 -19.56 -23.37
CA VAL A 230 2.84 -20.28 -24.35
C VAL A 230 3.03 -19.39 -25.58
#